data_AF-A0A4Q5U9Z7-F1
#
_entry.id   AF-A0A4Q5U9Z7-F1
#
_cell.length_a   1.000
_cell.length_b   1.000
_cell.length_c   1.000
_cell.angle_alpha   90.00
_cell.angle_beta   90.00
_cell.angle_gamma   90.00
#
_symmetry.space_group_name_H-M   'P 1'
#
loop_
_entity.id
_entity.type
_entity.pdbx_description
1 polymer ?
#
loop_
_entity_poly.entity_id
_entity_poly.type
_entity_poly.pdbx_seq_one_letter_code
_entity_poly.pdbx_strand_id
1 'polypeptide(L)'
;MEPGLGLSASYRYYYNYNARSSKGKRTAMNSLNFVSLLLGGSYTDRPISFDFGNSGSIRFRQQAALLWGLQRNYTSRLAIEFSAGAGVYSGKTGEENAVQGADERVTVIRPMFQFSFGWWLNRKK
;
A
#
# COMPACT_ATOMS: atom_id res chain seq x y z
N MET A 1 2.28 11.76 10.58
CA MET A 1 1.41 10.58 10.41
C MET A 1 0.82 10.32 11.77
N GLU A 2 -0.44 10.70 12.01
CA GLU A 2 -1.14 10.19 13.20
C GLU A 2 -1.38 8.69 12.99
N PRO A 3 -1.07 7.83 13.98
CA PRO A 3 -1.25 6.39 13.85
C PRO A 3 -2.74 6.05 14.02
N GLY A 4 -3.50 6.21 12.93
CA GLY A 4 -4.79 5.55 12.83
C GLY A 4 -4.61 4.03 12.91
N LEU A 5 -5.43 3.36 13.71
CA LEU A 5 -5.46 1.89 13.73
C LEU A 5 -5.87 1.40 12.33
N GLY A 6 -5.01 0.60 11.71
CA GLY A 6 -5.26 0.07 10.38
C GLY A 6 -4.64 -1.30 10.19
N LEU A 7 -5.32 -2.12 9.39
CA LEU A 7 -4.85 -3.42 8.97
C LEU A 7 -4.71 -3.41 7.44
N SER A 8 -3.63 -3.99 6.95
CA SER A 8 -3.45 -4.22 5.51
C SER A 8 -2.93 -5.62 5.26
N ALA A 9 -3.33 -6.19 4.13
CA ALA A 9 -2.89 -7.49 3.64
C ALA A 9 -2.49 -7.34 2.17
N SER A 10 -1.37 -7.94 1.79
CA SER A 10 -0.91 -7.93 0.40
C SER A 10 -0.64 -9.34 -0.10
N TYR A 11 -1.21 -9.70 -1.25
CA TYR A 11 -0.85 -10.90 -1.99
C TYR A 11 0.08 -10.54 -3.15
N ARG A 12 1.22 -11.23 -3.27
CA ARG A 12 2.28 -10.91 -4.24
C ARG A 12 2.58 -12.09 -5.15
N TYR A 13 2.58 -11.87 -6.47
CA TYR A 13 2.93 -12.85 -7.49
C TYR A 13 4.24 -12.46 -8.19
N TYR A 14 5.26 -13.32 -8.08
CA TYR A 14 6.61 -13.10 -8.60
C TYR A 14 6.78 -13.67 -10.01
N TYR A 15 6.37 -12.90 -11.01
CA TYR A 15 6.30 -13.37 -12.40
C TYR A 15 7.68 -13.62 -13.06
N ASN A 16 8.76 -13.01 -12.56
CA ASN A 16 10.08 -13.07 -13.20
C ASN A 16 11.07 -14.05 -12.56
N TYR A 17 10.61 -14.91 -11.64
CA TYR A 17 11.47 -15.88 -10.96
C TYR A 17 12.18 -16.82 -11.94
N ASN A 18 11.42 -17.52 -12.78
CA ASN A 18 11.94 -18.52 -13.72
C ASN A 18 12.93 -17.90 -14.72
N ALA A 19 12.59 -16.74 -15.29
CA ALA A 19 13.44 -16.05 -16.25
C ALA A 19 14.75 -15.51 -15.66
N ARG A 20 14.79 -15.22 -14.35
CA ARG A 20 16.02 -14.81 -13.65
C ARG A 20 16.86 -16.01 -13.28
N SER A 21 16.22 -17.07 -12.78
CA SER A 21 16.88 -18.32 -12.43
C SER A 21 17.58 -18.94 -13.63
N SER A 22 16.92 -19.01 -14.80
CA SER A 22 17.52 -19.55 -16.03
C SER A 22 18.71 -18.74 -16.55
N LYS A 23 18.80 -17.46 -16.20
CA LYS A 23 19.90 -16.55 -16.56
C LYS A 23 21.00 -16.49 -15.49
N GLY A 24 20.98 -17.39 -14.49
CA GLY A 24 21.93 -17.39 -13.38
C GLY A 24 21.88 -16.13 -12.51
N LYS A 25 20.81 -15.33 -12.60
CA LYS A 25 20.68 -14.09 -11.82
C LYS A 25 20.31 -14.41 -10.39
N ARG A 26 20.81 -13.61 -9.45
CA ARG A 26 20.47 -13.75 -8.02
C ARG A 26 18.95 -13.65 -7.81
N THR A 27 18.35 -14.76 -7.40
CA THR A 27 16.96 -14.88 -6.91
C THR A 27 16.90 -15.00 -5.38
N ALA A 28 18.05 -15.24 -4.74
CA ALA A 28 18.17 -15.34 -3.28
C ALA A 28 17.57 -14.13 -2.57
N MET A 29 16.95 -14.39 -1.40
CA MET A 29 16.26 -13.41 -0.57
C MET A 29 15.09 -12.68 -1.28
N ASN A 30 14.53 -13.24 -2.35
CA ASN A 30 13.39 -12.67 -3.06
C ASN A 30 13.73 -11.40 -3.88
N SER A 31 14.92 -11.36 -4.49
CA SER A 31 15.35 -10.26 -5.37
C SER A 31 14.67 -10.35 -6.76
N LEU A 32 13.37 -10.07 -6.79
CA LEU A 32 12.46 -10.32 -7.90
C LEU A 32 11.57 -9.11 -8.20
N ASN A 33 10.81 -9.19 -9.29
CA ASN A 33 9.72 -8.26 -9.57
C ASN A 33 8.40 -8.98 -9.32
N PHE A 34 7.38 -8.23 -8.93
CA PHE A 34 6.09 -8.78 -8.58
C PHE A 34 4.94 -7.91 -9.07
N VAL A 35 3.77 -8.54 -9.18
CA VAL A 35 2.48 -7.84 -9.17
C VAL A 35 1.82 -8.15 -7.82
N SER A 36 1.18 -7.17 -7.20
CA SER A 36 0.58 -7.30 -5.88
C SER A 36 -0.84 -6.75 -5.85
N LEU A 37 -1.71 -7.48 -5.17
CA LEU A 37 -3.02 -6.99 -4.71
C LEU A 37 -2.88 -6.59 -3.25
N LEU A 38 -3.07 -5.31 -2.95
CA LEU A 38 -3.11 -4.77 -1.59
C LEU A 38 -4.56 -4.50 -1.19
N LEU A 39 -4.96 -5.00 -0.04
CA LEU A 39 -6.23 -4.67 0.61
C LEU A 39 -5.92 -4.06 1.97
N GLY A 40 -6.70 -3.07 2.40
CA GLY A 40 -6.53 -2.52 3.73
C GLY A 40 -7.72 -1.71 4.20
N GLY A 41 -7.77 -1.48 5.51
CA GLY A 41 -8.71 -0.59 6.14
C GLY A 41 -8.03 0.15 7.27
N SER A 42 -8.32 1.45 7.41
CA SER A 42 -7.81 2.26 8.51
C SER A 42 -8.86 3.24 9.01
N TYR A 43 -8.78 3.54 10.29
CA TYR A 43 -9.50 4.66 10.88
C TYR A 43 -8.68 5.94 10.70
N THR A 44 -9.27 6.98 10.12
CA THR A 44 -8.62 8.27 9.91
C THR A 44 -9.63 9.39 10.07
N ASP A 45 -9.18 10.47 10.68
CA ASP A 45 -9.83 11.78 10.77
C ASP A 45 -9.81 12.56 9.44
N ARG A 46 -9.06 12.10 8.43
CA ARG A 46 -8.90 12.85 7.18
C ARG A 46 -10.01 12.53 6.18
N PRO A 47 -10.61 13.56 5.55
CA PRO A 47 -11.55 13.35 4.47
C PRO A 47 -10.89 12.61 3.30
N ILE A 48 -11.72 11.89 2.55
CA ILE A 48 -11.30 11.19 1.32
C ILE A 48 -11.32 12.16 0.15
N SER A 49 -12.24 13.13 0.13
CA SER A 49 -12.27 14.25 -0.82
C SER A 49 -11.16 15.27 -0.51
N PHE A 50 -10.79 16.07 -1.52
CA PHE A 50 -9.85 17.19 -1.39
C PHE A 50 -10.43 18.39 -0.66
N ASP A 51 -11.67 18.29 -0.17
CA ASP A 51 -12.28 19.36 0.60
C ASP A 51 -11.55 19.48 1.94
N PHE A 52 -11.00 20.67 2.18
CA PHE A 52 -10.18 21.03 3.34
C PHE A 52 -11.00 21.16 4.64
N GLY A 53 -12.23 20.63 4.66
CA GLY A 53 -13.08 20.56 5.84
C GLY A 53 -12.52 19.55 6.83
N ASN A 54 -12.00 20.05 7.94
CA ASN A 54 -11.45 19.25 9.02
C ASN A 54 -12.61 18.63 9.82
N SER A 55 -13.22 17.57 9.31
CA SER A 55 -14.24 16.83 10.04
C SER A 55 -13.55 16.10 11.19
N GLY A 56 -13.64 16.63 12.41
CA GLY A 56 -13.05 16.05 13.62
C GLY A 56 -13.58 14.67 14.03
N SER A 57 -14.25 13.93 13.13
CA SER A 57 -14.74 12.59 13.35
C SER A 57 -13.84 11.54 12.69
N ILE A 58 -13.41 10.57 13.49
CA ILE A 58 -12.67 9.39 13.03
C ILE A 58 -13.58 8.57 12.11
N ARG A 59 -13.14 8.34 10.87
CA ARG A 59 -13.89 7.63 9.84
C ARG A 59 -13.14 6.39 9.38
N PHE A 60 -13.88 5.34 9.09
CA PHE A 60 -13.30 4.14 8.48
C PHE A 60 -13.10 4.34 6.97
N ARG A 61 -11.89 4.10 6.50
CA ARG A 61 -11.47 4.13 5.10
C ARG A 61 -11.03 2.74 4.68
N GLN A 62 -11.55 2.28 3.54
CA GLN A 62 -11.11 1.05 2.89
C GLN A 62 -10.25 1.38 1.68
N GLN A 63 -9.30 0.50 1.37
CA GLN A 63 -8.46 0.62 0.19
C GLN A 63 -8.22 -0.75 -0.46
N ALA A 64 -8.22 -0.76 -1.79
CA ALA A 64 -7.80 -1.88 -2.61
C ALA A 64 -6.89 -1.36 -3.71
N ALA A 65 -5.76 -2.01 -3.99
CA ALA A 65 -4.83 -1.52 -4.99
C ALA A 65 -4.12 -2.63 -5.74
N LEU A 66 -3.88 -2.38 -7.02
CA LEU A 66 -3.04 -3.20 -7.88
C LEU A 66 -1.70 -2.50 -8.04
N LEU A 67 -0.63 -3.21 -7.74
CA LEU A 67 0.74 -2.69 -7.71
C LEU A 67 1.66 -3.55 -8.56
N TRP A 68 2.51 -2.89 -9.34
CA TRP A 68 3.72 -3.49 -9.87
C TRP A 68 4.89 -3.09 -8.99
N GLY A 69 5.77 -4.04 -8.67
CA GLY A 69 6.87 -3.78 -7.76
C GLY A 69 8.16 -4.51 -8.10
N LEU A 70 9.23 -4.03 -7.49
CA LEU A 70 10.57 -4.57 -7.56
C LEU A 70 11.16 -4.63 -6.15
N GLN A 71 11.71 -5.78 -5.81
CA GLN A 71 12.46 -6.00 -4.58
C GLN A 71 13.92 -6.30 -4.93
N ARG A 72 14.85 -5.63 -4.26
CA ARG A 72 16.30 -5.83 -4.42
C ARG A 72 16.93 -6.07 -3.07
N ASN A 73 17.63 -7.19 -2.95
CA ASN A 73 18.33 -7.56 -1.73
C ASN A 73 19.84 -7.57 -2.00
N TYR A 74 20.57 -6.77 -1.23
CA TYR A 74 22.01 -6.60 -1.36
C TYR A 74 22.77 -7.59 -0.46
N THR A 75 24.06 -7.80 -0.75
CA THR A 75 24.96 -8.60 0.11
C THR A 75 25.14 -7.96 1.50
N SER A 76 24.98 -6.65 1.60
CA SER A 76 24.97 -5.88 2.84
C SER A 76 23.76 -6.14 3.75
N ARG A 77 22.84 -7.05 3.38
CA ARG A 77 21.58 -7.36 4.08
C ARG A 77 20.51 -6.28 3.97
N LEU A 78 20.81 -5.19 3.27
CA LEU A 78 19.82 -4.20 2.90
C LEU A 78 18.84 -4.79 1.90
N ALA A 79 17.56 -4.71 2.23
CA ALA A 79 16.44 -5.00 1.35
C ALA A 79 15.77 -3.68 0.98
N ILE A 80 15.67 -3.39 -0.31
CA ILE A 80 14.96 -2.23 -0.82
C ILE A 80 13.81 -2.74 -1.67
N GLU A 81 12.63 -2.19 -1.44
CA GLU A 81 11.45 -2.46 -2.24
C GLU A 81 10.82 -1.17 -2.72
N PHE A 82 10.40 -1.19 -3.98
CA PHE A 82 9.57 -0.17 -4.57
C PHE A 82 8.35 -0.83 -5.19
N SER A 83 7.17 -0.23 -5.00
CA SER A 83 5.98 -0.59 -5.75
C SER A 83 5.18 0.64 -6.15
N ALA A 84 4.53 0.55 -7.31
CA ALA A 84 3.72 1.61 -7.89
C ALA A 84 2.50 1.03 -8.59
N GLY A 85 1.40 1.77 -8.58
CA GLY A 85 0.17 1.39 -9.27
C GLY A 85 -0.99 2.28 -8.91
N ALA A 86 -2.20 1.72 -8.96
CA ALA A 86 -3.43 2.45 -8.70
C ALA A 86 -4.21 1.79 -7.56
N GLY A 87 -4.75 2.62 -6.67
CA GLY A 87 -5.61 2.23 -5.57
C GLY A 87 -6.99 2.85 -5.71
N VAL A 88 -8.01 2.09 -5.33
CA VAL A 88 -9.37 2.54 -5.09
C VAL A 88 -9.53 2.72 -3.58
N TYR A 89 -10.03 3.88 -3.17
CA TYR A 89 -10.24 4.25 -1.77
C TYR A 89 -11.70 4.59 -1.56
N SER A 90 -12.33 4.03 -0.53
CA SER A 90 -13.75 4.24 -0.23
C SER A 90 -13.95 4.55 1.26
N GLY A 91 -14.87 5.46 1.56
CA GLY A 91 -15.25 5.81 2.94
C GLY A 91 -16.20 7.00 3.00
N LYS A 92 -16.48 7.51 4.21
CA LYS A 92 -17.50 8.53 4.47
C LYS A 92 -16.97 9.96 4.38
N THR A 93 -17.72 10.90 3.79
CA THR A 93 -17.37 12.34 3.67
C THR A 93 -17.79 13.18 4.88
N GLY A 94 -16.94 14.15 5.26
CA GLY A 94 -17.13 15.13 6.33
C GLY A 94 -18.53 15.74 6.38
N GLU A 95 -19.24 15.62 7.50
CA GLU A 95 -20.43 16.46 7.75
C GLU A 95 -19.94 17.86 8.09
N GLU A 96 -20.03 18.79 7.14
CA GLU A 96 -19.96 20.23 7.48
C GLU A 96 -21.09 21.05 6.84
N ASN A 97 -21.92 20.47 5.96
CA ASN A 97 -23.13 21.12 5.42
C ASN A 97 -24.29 20.13 5.29
N ALA A 98 -24.62 19.42 6.38
CA ALA A 98 -25.76 18.51 6.42
C ALA A 98 -27.09 19.29 6.57
N VAL A 99 -27.47 20.04 5.53
CA VAL A 99 -28.90 20.09 5.19
C VAL A 99 -29.17 18.75 4.51
N GLN A 100 -29.75 17.82 5.28
CA GLN A 100 -30.13 16.45 4.89
C GLN A 100 -29.01 15.40 4.82
N GLY A 101 -28.59 14.90 5.98
CA GLY A 101 -28.74 13.48 6.37
C GLY A 101 -28.29 12.33 5.45
N ALA A 102 -27.52 12.55 4.39
CA ALA A 102 -27.00 11.48 3.55
C ALA A 102 -25.53 11.20 3.90
N ASP A 103 -25.31 10.06 4.53
CA ASP A 103 -24.00 9.48 4.84
C ASP A 103 -23.33 9.01 3.53
N GLU A 104 -22.90 9.94 2.68
CA GLU A 104 -22.42 9.63 1.33
C GLU A 104 -21.06 8.90 1.37
N ARG A 105 -21.04 7.69 0.82
CA ARG A 105 -19.83 6.92 0.56
C ARG A 105 -19.19 7.42 -0.72
N VAL A 106 -18.01 8.02 -0.59
CA VAL A 106 -17.22 8.47 -1.74
C VAL A 106 -16.17 7.41 -2.07
N THR A 107 -16.04 7.10 -3.35
CA THR A 107 -15.01 6.20 -3.90
C THR A 107 -14.13 6.97 -4.88
N VAL A 108 -12.81 6.92 -4.68
CA VAL A 108 -11.83 7.62 -5.51
C VAL A 108 -10.72 6.68 -5.97
N ILE A 109 -10.25 6.88 -7.19
CA ILE A 109 -9.06 6.20 -7.72
C ILE A 109 -7.87 7.14 -7.59
N ARG A 110 -6.75 6.65 -7.05
CA ARG A 110 -5.53 7.44 -6.87
C ARG A 110 -4.29 6.63 -7.23
N PRO A 111 -3.23 7.27 -7.76
CA PRO A 111 -1.94 6.62 -7.87
C PRO A 111 -1.41 6.29 -6.47
N MET A 112 -0.76 5.15 -6.34
CA MET A 112 -0.15 4.70 -5.09
C MET A 112 1.30 4.31 -5.33
N PHE A 113 2.18 4.79 -4.46
CA PHE A 113 3.60 4.50 -4.46
C PHE A 113 4.00 4.04 -3.07
N GLN A 114 4.84 3.01 -2.99
CA GLN A 114 5.38 2.53 -1.72
C GLN A 114 6.89 2.31 -1.86
N PHE A 115 7.61 2.78 -0.85
CA PHE A 115 9.01 2.51 -0.65
C PHE A 115 9.16 1.78 0.68
N SER A 116 9.90 0.68 0.69
CA SER A 116 10.18 -0.05 1.92
C SER A 116 11.65 -0.39 2.01
N PHE A 117 12.18 -0.21 3.22
CA PHE A 117 13.54 -0.57 3.58
C PHE A 117 13.46 -1.65 4.65
N GLY A 118 14.18 -2.75 4.42
CA GLY A 118 14.28 -3.85 5.34
C GLY A 118 15.74 -4.21 5.58
N TRP A 119 15.98 -4.87 6.71
CA TRP A 119 17.29 -5.41 7.04
C TRP A 119 17.17 -6.89 7.37
N TRP A 120 17.94 -7.73 6.68
CA TRP A 120 17.96 -9.16 6.95
C TRP A 120 18.75 -9.45 8.24
N LEU A 121 18.08 -10.04 9.23
CA LEU A 121 18.65 -10.34 10.56
C LEU A 121 19.42 -11.68 10.64
N ASN A 122 19.58 -12.41 9.53
CA ASN A 122 20.21 -13.73 9.56
C ASN A 122 21.68 -13.67 10.06
N ARG A 123 22.19 -14.72 10.72
CA ARG A 123 23.60 -14.77 11.16
C ARG A 123 24.54 -14.78 9.95
N LYS A 124 25.69 -14.10 10.05
CA LYS A 124 26.76 -14.27 9.05
C LYS A 124 27.22 -15.73 9.19
N LYS A 125 27.16 -16.50 8.11
CA LYS A 125 27.96 -17.72 8.02
C LYS A 125 29.41 -17.33 7.82
#